data_AF-A0A7T4QUN8-F1
#
_entry.id   AF-A0A7T4QUN8-F1
#
_cell.length_a   1.000
_cell.length_b   1.000
_cell.length_c   1.000
_cell.angle_alpha   90.00
_cell.angle_beta   90.00
_cell.angle_gamma   90.00
#
_symmetry.space_group_name_H-M   'P 1'
#
loop_
_entity.id
_entity.type
_entity.pdbx_description
1 polymer ?
#
loop_
_entity_poly.entity_id
_entity_poly.type
_entity_poly.pdbx_seq_one_letter_code
_entity_poly.pdbx_strand_id
1 'polypeptide(L)'
;MKRFIIVPIMVFILFSCRNSNNTVKSKEITKEKEPYFRPDYHYAQQTPDSLRTPEQNALLKKLSIVLYENLAVKDNKMVFNLSEKEFVAKGIPVEYYELIQKDLINNNKFFKENNYTNVDSILIESNKQIKKSIDLQ
;
A
#
# COMPACT_ATOMS: atom_id res chain seq x y z
N MET A 1 -64.87 -10.25 21.73
CA MET A 1 -64.08 -11.04 20.75
C MET A 1 -64.04 -10.20 19.47
N LYS A 2 -62.92 -9.75 18.91
CA LYS A 2 -61.61 -10.35 18.72
C LYS A 2 -60.53 -9.26 18.81
N ARG A 3 -59.39 -9.61 19.42
CA ARG A 3 -58.17 -8.79 19.45
C ARG A 3 -57.63 -8.68 18.02
N PHE A 4 -57.42 -7.46 17.53
CA PHE A 4 -56.65 -7.25 16.31
C PHE A 4 -55.16 -7.38 16.65
N ILE A 5 -54.58 -8.51 16.29
CA ILE A 5 -53.13 -8.73 16.34
C ILE A 5 -52.57 -8.01 15.11
N ILE A 6 -51.98 -6.83 15.31
CA ILE A 6 -51.17 -6.18 14.29
C ILE A 6 -49.85 -6.95 14.24
N VAL A 7 -49.71 -7.82 13.24
CA VAL A 7 -48.42 -8.45 12.91
C VAL A 7 -47.57 -7.39 12.21
N PRO A 8 -46.41 -6.98 12.76
CA PRO A 8 -45.49 -6.13 12.02
C PRO A 8 -44.85 -6.99 10.92
N ILE A 9 -45.24 -6.74 9.67
CA ILE A 9 -44.55 -7.25 8.49
C ILE A 9 -43.18 -6.57 8.47
N MET A 10 -42.21 -7.27 9.02
CA MET A 10 -40.78 -6.97 8.96
C MET A 10 -40.33 -7.19 7.51
N VAL A 11 -40.58 -6.21 6.63
CA VAL A 11 -39.95 -6.16 5.30
C VAL A 11 -38.50 -5.74 5.52
N PHE A 12 -37.65 -6.70 5.90
CA PHE A 12 -36.22 -6.61 5.64
C PHE A 12 -36.04 -6.56 4.13
N ILE A 13 -35.94 -5.34 3.58
CA ILE A 13 -35.38 -5.12 2.25
C ILE A 13 -33.89 -5.48 2.39
N LEU A 14 -33.59 -6.76 2.23
CA LEU A 14 -32.23 -7.23 2.02
C LEU A 14 -31.76 -6.59 0.72
N PHE A 15 -30.88 -5.60 0.86
CA PHE A 15 -29.97 -5.14 -0.17
C PHE A 15 -29.31 -6.36 -0.81
N SER A 16 -29.87 -6.84 -1.90
CA SER A 16 -29.18 -7.77 -2.78
C SER A 16 -28.14 -6.95 -3.53
N CYS A 17 -26.90 -6.97 -3.06
CA CYS A 17 -25.75 -6.70 -3.91
C CYS A 17 -25.88 -7.60 -5.14
N ARG A 18 -26.21 -7.00 -6.28
CA ARG A 18 -26.21 -7.65 -7.58
C ARG A 18 -24.77 -8.02 -7.89
N ASN A 19 -24.39 -9.25 -7.55
CA ASN A 19 -23.11 -9.84 -7.87
C ASN A 19 -22.96 -9.90 -9.40
N SER A 20 -22.29 -8.90 -9.97
CA SER A 20 -21.92 -8.87 -11.37
C SER A 20 -20.83 -9.91 -11.60
N ASN A 21 -21.24 -11.15 -11.88
CA ASN A 21 -20.37 -12.21 -12.40
C ASN A 21 -19.86 -11.83 -13.81
N ASN A 22 -18.98 -10.84 -13.89
CA ASN A 22 -18.09 -10.71 -15.03
C ASN A 22 -16.96 -11.71 -14.79
N THR A 23 -17.11 -12.91 -15.36
CA THR A 23 -16.02 -13.88 -15.48
C THR A 23 -14.92 -13.27 -16.33
N VAL A 24 -14.03 -12.50 -15.70
CA VAL A 24 -12.67 -12.30 -16.20
C VAL A 24 -12.07 -13.70 -16.22
N LYS A 25 -11.75 -14.21 -17.41
CA LYS A 25 -10.90 -15.41 -17.53
C LYS A 25 -9.63 -15.11 -16.76
N SER A 26 -9.53 -15.63 -15.54
CA SER A 26 -8.30 -15.56 -14.76
C SER A 26 -7.26 -16.31 -15.58
N LYS A 27 -6.26 -15.56 -16.06
CA LYS A 27 -5.03 -16.18 -16.55
C LYS A 27 -4.57 -17.14 -15.46
N GLU A 28 -4.32 -18.37 -15.88
CA GLU A 28 -3.65 -19.44 -15.16
C GLU A 28 -2.58 -18.84 -14.23
N ILE A 29 -2.82 -18.91 -12.91
CA ILE A 29 -1.88 -18.43 -11.90
C ILE A 29 -0.81 -19.51 -11.75
N THR A 30 0.16 -19.50 -12.66
CA THR A 30 1.32 -20.39 -12.55
C THR A 30 2.46 -19.65 -11.86
N LYS A 31 3.02 -20.34 -10.85
CA LYS A 31 4.10 -20.01 -9.89
C LYS A 31 3.63 -19.30 -8.63
N GLU A 32 3.72 -20.05 -7.54
CA GLU A 32 3.79 -19.59 -6.15
C GLU A 32 4.81 -18.45 -6.08
N LYS A 33 4.33 -17.21 -6.20
CA LYS A 33 5.14 -16.03 -5.97
C LYS A 33 5.33 -15.96 -4.47
N GLU A 34 6.58 -15.83 -4.03
CA GLU A 34 6.88 -15.51 -2.64
C GLU A 34 5.91 -14.43 -2.14
N PRO A 35 5.43 -14.56 -0.90
CA PRO A 35 4.46 -13.60 -0.38
C PRO A 35 5.06 -12.19 -0.43
N TYR A 36 4.22 -11.24 -0.82
CA TYR A 36 4.65 -9.85 -1.01
C TYR A 36 5.18 -9.28 0.32
N PHE A 37 4.38 -9.44 1.38
CA PHE A 37 4.81 -9.21 2.76
C PHE A 37 5.47 -10.47 3.33
N ARG A 38 6.48 -10.27 4.18
CA ARG A 38 7.04 -11.37 4.96
C ARG A 38 6.00 -11.89 5.97
N PRO A 39 5.74 -13.21 6.01
CA PRO A 39 4.70 -13.79 6.86
C PRO A 39 5.06 -13.73 8.35
N ASP A 40 6.36 -13.66 8.67
CA ASP A 40 6.93 -13.60 10.01
C ASP A 40 7.11 -12.18 10.54
N TYR A 41 6.69 -11.15 9.78
CA TYR A 41 6.89 -9.75 10.14
C TYR A 41 5.57 -8.96 10.14
N HIS A 42 5.40 -8.11 11.16
CA HIS A 42 4.22 -7.25 11.30
C HIS A 42 4.53 -5.81 10.86
N TYR A 43 4.08 -5.45 9.66
CA TYR A 43 4.30 -4.12 9.11
C TYR A 43 3.33 -3.11 9.73
N ALA A 44 3.85 -2.01 10.29
CA ALA A 44 3.05 -0.95 10.90
C ALA A 44 1.99 -0.33 9.95
N GLN A 45 2.24 -0.35 8.64
CA GLN A 45 1.32 0.15 7.61
C GLN A 45 0.05 -0.71 7.44
N GLN A 46 0.07 -1.97 7.91
CA GLN A 46 -1.09 -2.86 7.89
C GLN A 46 -2.01 -2.66 9.11
N THR A 47 -1.48 -2.03 10.17
CA THR A 47 -2.28 -1.64 11.34
C THR A 47 -3.17 -0.45 10.96
N PRO A 48 -4.49 -0.49 11.24
CA PRO A 48 -5.37 0.67 11.05
C PRO A 48 -4.88 1.88 11.84
N ASP A 49 -5.00 3.08 11.27
CA ASP A 49 -4.51 4.34 11.84
C ASP A 49 -4.94 4.56 13.30
N SER A 50 -6.20 4.26 13.62
CA SER A 50 -6.76 4.39 14.98
C SER A 50 -6.18 3.42 16.00
N LEU A 51 -5.51 2.36 15.55
CA LEU A 51 -4.93 1.30 16.38
C LEU A 51 -3.41 1.34 16.40
N ARG A 52 -2.78 2.27 15.67
CA ARG A 52 -1.31 2.38 15.66
C ARG A 52 -0.79 2.91 16.98
N THR A 53 0.28 2.27 17.48
CA THR A 53 1.00 2.79 18.64
C THR A 53 1.82 4.04 18.27
N PRO A 54 2.23 4.87 19.26
CA PRO A 54 3.13 5.99 19.00
C PRO A 54 4.43 5.59 18.31
N GLU A 55 5.00 4.43 18.65
CA GLU A 55 6.23 3.91 18.06
C GLU A 55 6.02 3.52 16.59
N GLN A 56 4.87 2.93 16.26
CA GLN A 56 4.51 2.61 14.88
C GLN A 56 4.34 3.88 14.05
N ASN A 57 3.69 4.92 14.59
CA ASN A 57 3.56 6.21 13.91
C ASN A 57 4.93 6.87 13.70
N ALA A 58 5.80 6.83 14.70
CA ALA A 58 7.17 7.36 14.58
C ALA A 58 7.98 6.59 13.52
N LEU A 59 7.85 5.26 13.47
CA LEU A 59 8.48 4.42 12.45
C LEU A 59 8.00 4.79 11.04
N LEU A 60 6.68 4.92 10.84
CA LEU A 60 6.11 5.27 9.54
C LEU A 60 6.49 6.68 9.11
N LYS A 61 6.51 7.66 10.03
CA LYS A 61 7.00 9.02 9.74
C LYS A 61 8.46 8.99 9.31
N LYS A 62 9.31 8.24 10.02
CA LYS A 62 10.72 8.06 9.67
C LYS A 62 10.90 7.39 8.31
N LEU A 63 10.12 6.35 8.03
CA LEU A 63 10.12 5.65 6.74
C LEU A 63 9.75 6.62 5.60
N SER A 64 8.70 7.42 5.76
CA SER A 64 8.28 8.42 4.77
C SER A 64 9.37 9.45 4.48
N ILE A 65 10.06 9.94 5.51
CA ILE A 65 11.20 10.86 5.34
C ILE A 65 12.33 10.18 4.56
N VAL A 66 12.71 8.96 4.95
CA VAL A 66 13.79 8.21 4.28
C VAL A 66 13.45 7.93 2.82
N LEU A 67 12.20 7.57 2.51
CA LEU A 67 11.75 7.36 1.14
C LEU A 67 11.82 8.65 0.32
N TYR A 68 11.26 9.74 0.85
CA TYR A 68 11.27 11.05 0.19
C TYR A 68 12.69 11.53 -0.13
N GLU A 69 13.64 11.36 0.80
CA GLU A 69 15.01 11.82 0.64
C GLU A 69 15.87 10.95 -0.29
N ASN A 70 15.52 9.66 -0.45
CA ASN A 70 16.42 8.67 -1.07
C ASN A 70 15.85 7.96 -2.30
N LEU A 71 14.56 8.15 -2.62
CA LEU A 71 14.02 7.76 -3.92
C LEU A 71 14.43 8.80 -4.97
N ALA A 72 14.87 8.31 -6.12
CA ALA A 72 15.23 9.13 -7.27
C ALA A 72 14.75 8.46 -8.56
N VAL A 73 14.81 9.21 -9.66
CA VAL A 73 14.57 8.67 -11.00
C VAL A 73 15.85 8.73 -11.81
N LYS A 74 16.25 7.60 -12.41
CA LYS A 74 17.36 7.49 -13.35
C LYS A 74 16.88 6.72 -14.57
N ASP A 75 17.11 7.25 -15.77
CA ASP A 75 16.68 6.65 -17.04
C ASP A 75 15.18 6.23 -17.03
N ASN A 76 14.32 7.13 -16.54
CA ASN A 76 12.87 6.91 -16.40
C ASN A 76 12.49 5.69 -15.54
N LYS A 77 13.35 5.33 -14.57
CA LYS A 77 13.09 4.29 -13.56
C LYS A 77 13.32 4.83 -12.17
N MET A 78 12.47 4.44 -11.23
CA MET A 78 12.69 4.67 -9.82
C MET A 78 13.86 3.84 -9.31
N VAL A 79 14.73 4.49 -8.53
CA VAL A 79 15.86 3.87 -7.84
C VAL A 79 15.88 4.35 -6.39
N PHE A 80 16.44 3.54 -5.50
CA PHE A 80 16.65 3.92 -4.11
C PHE A 80 18.14 4.02 -3.84
N ASN A 81 18.57 5.18 -3.32
CA ASN A 81 19.98 5.52 -3.23
C ASN A 81 20.69 4.91 -2.02
N LEU A 82 19.96 4.33 -1.05
CA LEU A 82 20.56 3.67 0.11
C LEU A 82 20.81 2.19 -0.15
N SER A 83 21.96 1.71 0.33
CA SER A 83 22.18 0.29 0.58
C SER A 83 21.36 -0.19 1.78
N GLU A 84 21.18 -1.51 1.89
CA GLU A 84 20.52 -2.13 3.04
C GLU A 84 21.18 -1.73 4.37
N LYS A 85 22.52 -1.74 4.41
CA LYS A 85 23.29 -1.38 5.61
C LYS A 85 23.05 0.07 6.03
N GLU A 86 23.05 1.00 5.08
CA GLU A 86 22.76 2.42 5.36
C GLU A 86 21.31 2.63 5.79
N PHE A 87 20.38 1.87 5.20
CA PHE A 87 18.97 1.91 5.57
C PHE A 87 18.74 1.40 7.01
N VAL A 88 19.31 0.23 7.34
CA VAL A 88 19.23 -0.34 8.69
C VAL A 88 19.96 0.52 9.72
N ALA A 89 21.06 1.18 9.34
CA ALA A 89 21.76 2.15 10.20
C ALA A 89 20.89 3.37 10.55
N LYS A 90 19.86 3.68 9.74
CA LYS A 90 18.83 4.66 10.11
C LYS A 90 17.82 4.09 11.11
N GLY A 91 18.02 2.89 11.66
CA GLY A 91 17.16 2.28 12.67
C GLY A 91 15.78 1.89 12.14
N ILE A 92 15.66 1.61 10.84
CA ILE A 92 14.46 1.03 10.23
C ILE A 92 14.71 -0.46 10.01
N PRO A 93 13.75 -1.35 10.35
CA PRO A 93 13.92 -2.80 10.16
C PRO A 93 14.17 -3.19 8.71
N VAL A 94 14.98 -4.22 8.49
CA VAL A 94 15.42 -4.66 7.15
C VAL A 94 14.27 -5.11 6.26
N GLU A 95 13.19 -5.61 6.85
CA GLU A 95 12.00 -6.08 6.15
C GLU A 95 11.32 -4.96 5.35
N TYR A 96 11.50 -3.69 5.76
CA TYR A 96 11.08 -2.54 4.96
C TYR A 96 12.00 -2.27 3.78
N TYR A 97 13.32 -2.50 3.90
CA TYR A 97 14.23 -2.39 2.77
C TYR A 97 13.86 -3.40 1.68
N GLU A 98 13.66 -4.66 2.06
CA GLU A 98 13.23 -5.73 1.16
C GLU A 98 11.92 -5.39 0.46
N LEU A 99 10.95 -4.84 1.19
CA LEU A 99 9.67 -4.41 0.64
C LEU A 99 9.84 -3.27 -0.38
N ILE A 100 10.67 -2.27 -0.07
CA ILE A 100 10.99 -1.16 -0.99
C ILE A 100 11.61 -1.70 -2.28
N GLN A 101 12.55 -2.65 -2.19
CA GLN A 101 13.16 -3.24 -3.39
C GLN A 101 12.12 -3.99 -4.25
N LYS A 102 11.20 -4.73 -3.62
CA LYS A 102 10.07 -5.38 -4.33
C LYS A 102 9.19 -4.33 -5.03
N ASP A 103 8.89 -3.22 -4.36
CA ASP A 103 8.07 -2.13 -4.93
C ASP A 103 8.74 -1.42 -6.08
N LEU A 104 10.05 -1.15 -5.99
CA LEU A 104 10.80 -0.58 -7.10
C LEU A 104 10.73 -1.47 -8.34
N ILE A 105 10.90 -2.79 -8.18
CA ILE A 105 10.80 -3.74 -9.28
C ILE A 105 9.40 -3.71 -9.89
N ASN A 106 8.36 -3.78 -9.05
CA ASN A 106 6.97 -3.79 -9.50
C ASN A 106 6.57 -2.49 -10.20
N ASN A 107 6.90 -1.34 -9.61
CA ASN A 107 6.55 -0.04 -10.16
C ASN A 107 7.32 0.25 -11.46
N ASN A 108 8.61 -0.06 -11.53
CA ASN A 108 9.38 0.10 -12.77
C ASN A 108 8.86 -0.80 -13.89
N LYS A 109 8.46 -2.03 -13.54
CA LYS A 109 7.79 -2.93 -14.48
C LYS A 109 6.47 -2.34 -14.97
N PHE A 110 5.63 -1.86 -14.05
CA PHE A 110 4.36 -1.23 -14.37
C PHE A 110 4.55 -0.02 -15.30
N PHE A 111 5.49 0.88 -14.99
CA PHE A 111 5.78 2.04 -15.83
C PHE A 111 6.23 1.65 -17.23
N LYS A 112 7.11 0.64 -17.34
CA LYS A 112 7.57 0.13 -18.63
C LYS A 112 6.42 -0.50 -19.44
N GLU A 113 5.63 -1.37 -18.82
CA GLU A 113 4.53 -2.08 -19.51
C GLU A 113 3.41 -1.14 -19.99
N ASN A 114 3.25 -0.01 -19.32
CA ASN A 114 2.27 1.01 -19.67
C ASN A 114 2.88 2.21 -20.43
N ASN A 115 4.15 2.12 -20.84
CA ASN A 115 4.86 3.15 -21.62
C ASN A 115 4.86 4.55 -20.98
N TYR A 116 4.92 4.63 -19.65
CA TYR A 116 5.12 5.92 -18.96
C TYR A 116 6.51 6.46 -19.26
N THR A 117 6.60 7.74 -19.64
CA THR A 117 7.87 8.43 -19.95
C THR A 117 8.17 9.58 -18.99
N ASN A 118 7.32 9.79 -17.99
CA ASN A 118 7.33 10.94 -17.07
C ASN A 118 7.46 10.50 -15.60
N VAL A 119 8.26 9.44 -15.34
CA VAL A 119 8.41 8.88 -13.99
C VAL A 119 9.00 9.90 -13.01
N ASP A 120 9.86 10.83 -13.47
CA ASP A 120 10.34 11.93 -12.60
C ASP A 120 9.18 12.76 -12.06
N SER A 121 8.21 13.08 -12.91
CA SER A 121 7.19 14.06 -12.58
C SER A 121 6.18 13.44 -11.63
N ILE A 122 5.93 12.13 -11.82
CA ILE A 122 5.17 11.30 -10.88
C ILE A 122 5.85 11.32 -9.51
N LEU A 123 7.17 11.06 -9.44
CA LEU A 123 7.89 11.06 -8.17
C LEU A 123 7.89 12.44 -7.50
N ILE A 124 8.11 13.51 -8.26
CA ILE A 124 8.09 14.88 -7.74
C ILE A 124 6.72 15.22 -7.13
N GLU A 125 5.63 14.84 -7.80
CA GLU A 125 4.29 15.14 -7.29
C GLU A 125 3.95 14.29 -6.06
N SER A 126 4.31 13.00 -6.05
CA SER A 126 4.19 12.15 -4.85
C SER A 126 4.99 12.73 -3.68
N ASN A 127 6.21 13.21 -3.91
CA ASN A 127 7.06 13.80 -2.89
C ASN A 127 6.46 15.07 -2.27
N LYS A 128 5.77 15.91 -3.06
CA LYS A 128 5.03 17.08 -2.51
C LYS A 128 3.91 16.64 -1.56
N GLN A 129 3.16 15.59 -1.92
CA GLN A 129 2.07 15.08 -1.10
C GLN A 129 2.60 14.47 0.21
N ILE A 130 3.69 13.70 0.13
CA ILE A 130 4.36 13.12 1.30
C ILE A 130 4.83 14.23 2.23
N LYS A 131 5.55 15.24 1.71
CA LYS A 131 6.03 16.37 2.51
C LYS A 131 4.89 17.09 3.22
N LYS A 132 3.81 17.39 2.49
CA LYS A 132 2.61 18.00 3.07
C LYS A 132 2.02 17.15 4.19
N SER A 133 1.99 15.81 4.03
CA SER A 133 1.46 14.93 5.08
C SER A 133 2.34 14.86 6.32
N ILE A 134 3.67 14.90 6.16
CA ILE A 134 4.65 14.92 7.26
C ILE A 134 4.54 16.23 8.03
N ASP A 135 4.38 17.37 7.34
CA ASP A 135 4.25 18.70 7.97
C ASP A 135 2.93 18.87 8.73
N LEU A 136 1.92 18.04 8.46
CA LEU A 136 0.61 18.05 9.13
C LEU A 136 0.53 17.13 10.35
N GLN A 137 1.54 16.28 10.59
CA GLN A 137 1.61 15.28 11.67
C GLN A 137 2.57 15.70 12.78
#